data_AF-A0A850ZCF2-F1
#
_entry.id   AF-A0A850ZCF2-F1
#
_cell.length_a   1.000
_cell.length_b   1.000
_cell.length_c   1.000
_cell.angle_alpha   90.00
_cell.angle_beta   90.00
_cell.angle_gamma   90.00
#
_symmetry.space_group_name_H-M   'P 1'
#
loop_
_entity.id
_entity.type
_entity.pdbx_description
1 polymer ?
#
loop_
_entity_poly.entity_id
_entity_poly.type
_entity_poly.pdbx_seq_one_letter_code
_entity_poly.pdbx_strand_id
1 'polypeptide(L)'
;QKKSKKSSETLTFKRPEGMHREVYALLYSDKKDAPPLLPSDTTQGYRTVKAKLGSKKVRPWKWMPFTNPARKDGAMFYHWRRAAEEGKDYPFARFNKTVQVPVYSEQEYQMYLHDDAWTKAETDHLFDLARRFDLRFVVIHDRYDHQQFKKRSVEDLKERYYHICAKLANIRAAPGTDLKIPVFDAGHERRRKEQLERLYNRTPEQVAEEEYLIQELRKIETRKKEREKRTQDLQKLITAADTTTEQRRAERKAPKKKLPQKKETEKPAVPETAGIKFPDFKSAGVTLRSQRV
;
A
#
# COMPACT_ATOMS: atom_id res chain seq x y z
N GLN A 1 -20.62 -36.80 -46.96
CA GLN A 1 -20.60 -36.22 -45.60
C GLN A 1 -20.56 -37.35 -44.57
N LYS A 2 -19.57 -37.36 -43.68
CA LYS A 2 -19.65 -38.00 -42.35
C LYS A 2 -18.58 -37.35 -41.46
N LYS A 3 -18.98 -36.30 -40.73
CA LYS A 3 -18.14 -35.63 -39.72
C LYS A 3 -17.96 -36.59 -38.54
N SER A 4 -16.73 -36.93 -38.16
CA SER A 4 -16.49 -37.61 -36.89
C SER A 4 -16.70 -36.62 -35.73
N LYS A 5 -17.52 -37.02 -34.77
CA LYS A 5 -17.73 -36.28 -33.52
C LYS A 5 -16.50 -36.50 -32.63
N LYS A 6 -15.72 -35.44 -32.36
CA LYS A 6 -14.78 -35.42 -31.24
C LYS A 6 -15.60 -35.45 -29.94
N SER A 7 -15.49 -36.52 -29.15
CA SER A 7 -15.97 -36.57 -27.78
C SER A 7 -15.13 -35.60 -26.94
N SER A 8 -15.76 -34.61 -26.34
CA SER A 8 -15.14 -33.81 -25.27
C SER A 8 -14.94 -34.72 -24.06
N GLU A 9 -13.71 -35.16 -23.82
CA GLU A 9 -13.32 -35.76 -22.54
C GLU A 9 -13.51 -34.69 -21.46
N THR A 10 -14.62 -34.77 -20.75
CA THR A 10 -14.74 -34.10 -19.47
C THR A 10 -13.78 -34.84 -18.53
N LEU A 11 -12.68 -34.18 -18.17
CA LEU A 11 -11.74 -34.65 -17.15
C LEU A 11 -12.47 -34.68 -15.81
N THR A 12 -13.25 -35.73 -15.56
CA THR A 12 -13.81 -36.01 -14.25
C THR A 12 -12.67 -36.60 -13.42
N PHE A 13 -11.95 -35.74 -12.70
CA PHE A 13 -10.96 -36.17 -11.71
C PHE A 13 -11.65 -37.08 -10.69
N LYS A 14 -11.34 -38.37 -10.67
CA LYS A 14 -11.89 -39.29 -9.64
C LYS A 14 -11.44 -38.82 -8.26
N ARG A 15 -12.34 -38.85 -7.27
CA ARG A 15 -12.01 -38.54 -5.88
C ARG A 15 -10.81 -39.39 -5.41
N PRO A 16 -9.68 -38.76 -5.02
CA PRO A 16 -8.55 -39.45 -4.40
C PRO A 16 -8.99 -40.32 -3.22
N GLU A 17 -8.42 -41.53 -3.13
CA GLU A 17 -8.66 -42.47 -2.05
C GLU A 17 -8.29 -41.84 -0.69
N GLY A 18 -9.19 -41.91 0.29
CA GLY A 18 -9.01 -41.32 1.62
C GLY A 18 -9.42 -39.84 1.77
N MET A 19 -9.87 -39.17 0.70
CA MET A 19 -10.46 -37.82 0.83
C MET A 19 -11.94 -37.88 1.21
N HIS A 20 -12.29 -37.14 2.25
CA HIS A 20 -13.67 -36.96 2.69
C HIS A 20 -14.51 -36.28 1.59
N ARG A 21 -15.78 -36.68 1.47
CA ARG A 21 -16.66 -36.26 0.36
C ARG A 21 -16.87 -34.76 0.36
N GLU A 22 -17.04 -34.18 1.55
CA GLU A 22 -17.20 -32.76 1.81
C GLU A 22 -15.95 -31.95 1.41
N VAL A 23 -14.75 -32.47 1.65
CA VAL A 23 -13.50 -31.83 1.23
C VAL A 23 -13.32 -31.90 -0.28
N TYR A 24 -13.64 -33.06 -0.88
CA TYR A 24 -13.59 -33.21 -2.33
C TYR A 24 -14.59 -32.29 -3.05
N ALA A 25 -15.76 -32.06 -2.45
CA ALA A 25 -16.76 -31.14 -2.98
C ALA A 25 -16.28 -29.67 -3.00
N LEU A 26 -15.36 -29.30 -2.11
CA LEU A 26 -14.72 -27.97 -2.13
C LEU A 26 -13.73 -27.80 -3.27
N LEU A 27 -13.17 -28.89 -3.80
CA LEU A 27 -12.09 -28.79 -4.78
C LEU A 27 -12.59 -28.35 -6.15
N TYR A 28 -13.81 -28.70 -6.57
CA TYR A 28 -14.38 -28.23 -7.83
C TYR A 28 -15.90 -28.42 -7.87
N SER A 29 -16.64 -27.33 -7.74
CA SER A 29 -18.06 -27.29 -8.16
C SER A 29 -18.43 -26.07 -8.99
N ASP A 30 -17.54 -25.09 -9.19
CA ASP A 30 -17.86 -23.92 -9.99
C ASP A 30 -16.72 -23.52 -10.92
N LYS A 31 -17.02 -23.29 -12.20
CA LYS A 31 -16.04 -22.99 -13.26
C LYS A 31 -15.47 -21.57 -13.17
N LYS A 32 -15.71 -20.87 -12.07
CA LYS A 32 -15.37 -19.45 -11.90
C LYS A 32 -14.07 -19.19 -11.13
N ASP A 33 -13.56 -20.18 -10.42
CA ASP A 33 -12.33 -20.01 -9.64
C ASP A 33 -11.14 -20.69 -10.32
N ALA A 34 -10.07 -19.92 -10.50
CA ALA A 34 -8.82 -20.41 -11.06
C ALA A 34 -8.19 -21.43 -10.10
N PRO A 35 -7.57 -22.52 -10.62
CA PRO A 35 -6.94 -23.54 -9.78
C PRO A 35 -5.87 -22.91 -8.86
N PRO A 36 -5.75 -23.35 -7.60
CA PRO A 36 -4.58 -23.05 -6.79
C PRO A 36 -3.30 -23.52 -7.53
N LEU A 37 -2.36 -22.61 -7.77
CA LEU A 37 -1.12 -22.81 -8.52
C LEU A 37 -0.07 -23.69 -7.82
N LEU A 38 -0.47 -24.52 -6.86
CA LEU A 38 0.45 -25.39 -6.15
C LEU A 38 0.26 -26.83 -6.64
N PRO A 39 1.14 -27.34 -7.50
CA PRO A 39 1.22 -28.78 -7.73
C PRO A 39 1.56 -29.42 -6.39
N SER A 40 0.61 -30.16 -5.82
CA SER A 40 0.92 -31.04 -4.70
C SER A 40 1.77 -32.19 -5.25
N ASP A 41 3.06 -32.19 -4.96
CA ASP A 41 4.03 -33.24 -5.35
C ASP A 41 3.79 -34.59 -4.63
N THR A 42 2.57 -34.81 -4.15
CA THR A 42 2.17 -36.01 -3.43
C THR A 42 1.49 -36.95 -4.41
N THR A 43 2.29 -37.82 -5.02
CA THR A 43 1.81 -38.98 -5.79
C THR A 43 1.06 -40.02 -4.93
N GLN A 44 0.95 -39.81 -3.61
CA GLN A 44 0.38 -40.75 -2.65
C GLN A 44 -0.78 -40.16 -1.82
N GLY A 45 -1.94 -39.97 -2.46
CA GLY A 45 -3.25 -39.85 -1.79
C GLY A 45 -3.46 -38.68 -0.82
N TYR A 46 -4.70 -38.51 -0.36
CA TYR A 46 -5.10 -37.47 0.61
C TYR A 46 -4.97 -37.94 2.07
N ARG A 47 -4.74 -39.24 2.28
CA ARG A 47 -4.58 -39.81 3.61
C ARG A 47 -3.20 -39.42 4.15
N THR A 48 -3.14 -38.86 5.35
CA THR A 48 -1.89 -38.75 6.11
C THR A 48 -1.27 -40.15 6.15
N VAL A 49 -0.19 -40.34 5.39
CA VAL A 49 0.59 -41.58 5.45
C VAL A 49 1.03 -41.65 6.90
N LYS A 50 0.42 -42.53 7.70
CA LYS A 50 0.85 -42.81 9.07
C LYS A 50 2.37 -42.91 8.99
N ALA A 51 3.08 -42.01 9.67
CA ALA A 51 4.52 -41.87 9.53
C ALA A 51 5.10 -43.28 9.65
N LYS A 52 5.70 -43.79 8.56
CA LYS A 52 6.34 -45.10 8.57
C LYS A 52 7.60 -44.97 9.43
N LEU A 53 7.41 -45.01 10.74
CA LEU A 53 8.44 -45.09 11.79
C LEU A 53 9.09 -46.49 11.77
N GLY A 54 9.34 -47.04 10.59
CA GLY A 54 10.20 -48.21 10.46
C GLY A 54 11.58 -47.86 11.00
N SER A 55 12.26 -48.87 11.55
CA SER A 55 13.61 -48.86 12.14
C SER A 55 14.72 -48.50 11.14
N LYS A 56 14.55 -47.43 10.37
CA LYS A 56 15.61 -46.87 9.54
C LYS A 56 16.69 -46.32 10.47
N LYS A 57 17.92 -46.78 10.27
CA LYS A 57 19.10 -46.24 10.93
C LYS A 57 19.08 -44.72 10.81
N VAL A 58 19.10 -44.04 11.96
CA VAL A 58 19.09 -42.57 12.03
C VAL A 58 20.30 -42.05 11.25
N ARG A 59 20.08 -41.04 10.42
CA ARG A 59 21.16 -40.42 9.64
C ARG A 59 22.16 -39.78 10.61
N PRO A 60 23.44 -40.16 10.60
CA PRO A 60 24.43 -39.65 11.54
C PRO A 60 24.72 -38.18 11.27
N TRP A 61 24.85 -37.41 12.35
CA TRP A 61 25.25 -36.01 12.35
C TRP A 61 26.64 -35.88 12.97
N LYS A 62 27.46 -35.01 12.41
CA LYS A 62 28.79 -34.67 12.94
C LYS A 62 28.85 -33.15 13.17
N TRP A 63 29.51 -32.75 14.24
CA TRP A 63 29.93 -31.37 14.43
C TRP A 63 31.12 -31.12 13.51
N MET A 64 30.93 -30.37 12.43
CA MET A 64 31.95 -30.20 11.39
C MET A 64 32.38 -28.74 11.24
N PRO A 65 33.68 -28.47 11.06
CA PRO A 65 34.15 -27.16 10.66
C PRO A 65 33.68 -26.84 9.25
N PHE A 66 33.39 -25.58 8.99
CA PHE A 66 33.12 -25.07 7.65
C PHE A 66 33.60 -23.64 7.52
N THR A 67 34.03 -23.28 6.31
CA THR A 67 34.25 -21.89 5.90
C THR A 67 33.01 -21.42 5.13
N ASN A 68 32.70 -20.13 5.23
CA ASN A 68 31.65 -19.53 4.42
C ASN A 68 32.29 -18.81 3.22
N PRO A 69 32.17 -19.35 1.98
CA PRO A 69 32.74 -18.73 0.78
C PRO A 69 32.30 -17.28 0.54
N ALA A 70 31.17 -16.86 1.12
CA ALA A 70 30.68 -15.49 1.05
C ALA A 70 31.53 -14.49 1.87
N ARG A 71 32.38 -14.97 2.78
CA ARG A 71 33.25 -14.13 3.60
C ARG A 71 34.67 -14.11 3.03
N LYS A 72 35.36 -12.98 3.20
CA LYS A 72 36.75 -12.77 2.75
C LYS A 72 37.80 -12.94 3.86
N ASP A 73 37.36 -13.11 5.10
CA ASP A 73 38.22 -13.14 6.30
C ASP A 73 38.71 -14.54 6.67
N GLY A 74 38.32 -15.58 5.93
CA GLY A 74 38.73 -16.95 6.20
C GLY A 74 38.19 -17.53 7.52
N ALA A 75 37.19 -16.89 8.14
CA ALA A 75 36.65 -17.32 9.42
C ALA A 75 36.09 -18.76 9.32
N MET A 76 36.56 -19.63 10.22
CA MET A 76 36.07 -21.00 10.37
C MET A 76 34.97 -21.05 11.42
N PHE A 77 33.84 -21.63 11.05
CA PHE A 77 32.69 -21.85 11.93
C PHE A 77 32.43 -23.34 12.08
N TYR A 78 31.56 -23.70 13.02
CA TYR A 78 31.15 -25.07 13.24
C TYR A 78 29.63 -25.18 13.28
N HIS A 79 29.08 -26.25 12.71
CA HIS A 79 27.68 -26.59 12.87
C HIS A 79 27.43 -28.08 12.64
N TRP A 80 26.29 -28.57 13.12
CA TRP A 80 25.84 -29.93 12.88
C TRP A 80 25.47 -30.12 11.41
N ARG A 81 26.14 -31.07 10.76
CA ARG A 81 25.84 -31.50 9.39
C ARG A 81 25.68 -33.01 9.31
N ARG A 82 24.98 -33.47 8.27
CA ARG A 82 24.91 -34.90 7.98
C ARG A 82 26.29 -35.40 7.58
N ALA A 83 26.69 -36.58 8.06
CA ALA A 83 28.00 -37.15 7.70
C ALA A 83 28.19 -37.33 6.17
N ALA A 84 27.10 -37.52 5.42
CA ALA A 84 27.13 -37.61 3.95
C ALA A 84 27.31 -36.25 3.22
N GLU A 85 27.35 -35.14 3.96
CA GLU A 85 27.55 -33.77 3.43
C GLU A 85 28.94 -33.22 3.78
N GLU A 86 29.84 -34.08 4.25
CA GLU A 86 31.25 -33.77 4.50
C GLU A 86 31.91 -33.33 3.19
N GLY A 87 32.66 -32.21 3.24
CA GLY A 87 33.33 -31.62 2.07
C GLY A 87 32.45 -30.76 1.16
N LYS A 88 31.14 -30.62 1.43
CA LYS A 88 30.29 -29.69 0.65
C LYS A 88 30.45 -28.25 1.12
N ASP A 89 30.40 -27.31 0.18
CA ASP A 89 30.37 -25.88 0.51
C ASP A 89 29.16 -25.51 1.37
N TYR A 90 29.30 -24.41 2.12
CA TYR A 90 28.22 -23.92 2.97
C TYR A 90 26.97 -23.60 2.14
N PRO A 91 25.84 -24.32 2.33
CA PRO A 91 24.69 -24.22 1.42
C PRO A 91 24.06 -22.83 1.35
N PHE A 92 24.23 -22.02 2.39
CA PHE A 92 23.65 -20.68 2.45
C PHE A 92 24.55 -19.60 1.84
N ALA A 93 25.81 -19.91 1.47
CA ALA A 93 26.72 -18.96 0.83
C ALA A 93 26.14 -18.41 -0.49
N ARG A 94 25.41 -19.26 -1.24
CA ARG A 94 24.71 -18.88 -2.48
C ARG A 94 23.65 -17.79 -2.33
N PHE A 95 23.17 -17.56 -1.10
CA PHE A 95 22.16 -16.53 -0.82
C PHE A 95 22.79 -15.19 -0.42
N ASN A 96 24.11 -15.10 -0.32
CA ASN A 96 24.80 -13.84 -0.07
C ASN A 96 24.73 -12.94 -1.31
N LYS A 97 23.67 -12.15 -1.40
CA LYS A 97 23.49 -11.14 -2.46
C LYS A 97 24.03 -9.81 -1.96
N THR A 98 25.06 -9.30 -2.62
CA THR A 98 25.66 -7.99 -2.29
C THR A 98 24.98 -6.88 -3.08
N VAL A 99 24.69 -5.76 -2.42
CA VAL A 99 24.17 -4.57 -3.10
C VAL A 99 25.31 -3.86 -3.82
N GLN A 100 25.10 -3.49 -5.09
CA GLN A 100 26.08 -2.69 -5.83
C GLN A 100 25.82 -1.21 -5.57
N VAL A 101 26.76 -0.57 -4.86
CA VAL A 101 26.75 0.88 -4.62
C VAL A 101 27.51 1.56 -5.75
N PRO A 102 26.92 2.57 -6.43
CA PRO A 102 27.60 3.30 -7.49
C PRO A 102 28.90 3.95 -6.99
N VAL A 103 29.92 3.94 -7.82
CA VAL A 103 31.15 4.70 -7.62
C VAL A 103 31.15 5.85 -8.60
N TYR A 104 31.44 7.06 -8.13
CA TYR A 104 31.59 8.25 -8.97
C TYR A 104 33.05 8.71 -9.01
N SER A 105 33.45 9.30 -10.13
CA SER A 105 34.74 9.94 -10.27
C SER A 105 34.76 11.33 -9.64
N GLU A 106 35.96 11.86 -9.41
CA GLU A 106 36.16 13.23 -8.95
C GLU A 106 35.51 14.24 -9.91
N GLN A 107 35.68 14.03 -11.22
CA GLN A 107 35.09 14.87 -12.27
C GLN A 107 33.56 14.82 -12.25
N GLU A 108 32.96 13.64 -12.10
CA GLU A 108 31.50 13.50 -12.00
C GLU A 108 30.96 14.25 -10.77
N TYR A 109 31.70 14.20 -9.64
CA TYR A 109 31.33 14.91 -8.43
C TYR A 109 31.28 16.42 -8.66
N GLN A 110 32.36 16.97 -9.21
CA GLN A 110 32.54 18.40 -9.39
C GLN A 110 31.55 18.98 -10.40
N MET A 111 31.27 18.25 -11.49
CA MET A 111 30.36 18.71 -12.53
C MET A 111 28.88 18.60 -12.12
N TYR A 112 28.49 17.53 -11.41
CA TYR A 112 27.08 17.18 -11.29
C TYR A 112 26.58 16.92 -9.87
N LEU A 113 27.45 16.56 -8.92
CA LEU A 113 27.04 16.10 -7.59
C LEU A 113 27.27 17.12 -6.47
N HIS A 114 27.77 18.32 -6.79
CA HIS A 114 27.90 19.40 -5.81
C HIS A 114 26.54 19.75 -5.18
N ASP A 115 26.59 20.19 -3.92
CA ASP A 115 25.43 20.55 -3.12
C ASP A 115 25.89 21.45 -1.96
N ASP A 116 25.25 22.60 -1.78
CA ASP A 116 25.66 23.61 -0.79
C ASP A 116 25.61 23.08 0.64
N ALA A 117 24.74 22.10 0.92
CA ALA A 117 24.57 21.53 2.23
C ALA A 117 25.48 20.31 2.48
N TRP A 118 26.21 19.81 1.47
CA TRP A 118 26.99 18.57 1.53
C TRP A 118 28.40 18.73 0.95
N THR A 119 29.41 18.42 1.76
CA THR A 119 30.78 18.38 1.27
C THR A 119 31.10 17.07 0.55
N LYS A 120 32.17 17.08 -0.26
CA LYS A 120 32.64 15.86 -0.91
C LYS A 120 33.08 14.81 0.10
N ALA A 121 33.84 15.21 1.12
CA ALA A 121 34.28 14.31 2.18
C ALA A 121 33.09 13.65 2.91
N GLU A 122 32.04 14.41 3.20
CA GLU A 122 30.81 13.88 3.82
C GLU A 122 30.08 12.90 2.88
N THR A 123 30.02 13.22 1.59
CA THR A 123 29.40 12.35 0.58
C THR A 123 30.19 11.04 0.40
N ASP A 124 31.52 11.13 0.32
CA ASP A 124 32.41 9.97 0.20
C ASP A 124 32.30 9.06 1.43
N HIS A 125 32.19 9.64 2.63
CA HIS A 125 31.92 8.92 3.87
C HIS A 125 30.59 8.17 3.82
N LEU A 126 29.51 8.84 3.40
CA LEU A 126 28.20 8.19 3.22
C LEU A 126 28.28 6.99 2.26
N PHE A 127 28.97 7.13 1.12
CA PHE A 127 29.13 6.06 0.15
C PHE A 127 30.04 4.92 0.64
N ASP A 128 31.03 5.21 1.49
CA ASP A 128 31.82 4.19 2.18
C ASP A 128 30.96 3.35 3.15
N LEU A 129 30.20 4.03 4.01
CA LEU A 129 29.30 3.36 4.93
C LEU A 129 28.21 2.56 4.20
N ALA A 130 27.68 3.10 3.09
CA ALA A 130 26.74 2.42 2.21
C ALA A 130 27.28 1.08 1.68
N ARG A 131 28.57 1.04 1.28
CA ARG A 131 29.27 -0.17 0.83
C ARG A 131 29.53 -1.15 1.98
N ARG A 132 29.96 -0.65 3.13
CA ARG A 132 30.33 -1.49 4.29
C ARG A 132 29.13 -2.12 4.99
N PHE A 133 27.97 -1.47 4.92
CA PHE A 133 26.76 -1.88 5.64
C PHE A 133 25.57 -2.20 4.72
N ASP A 134 25.82 -2.52 3.45
CA ASP A 134 24.80 -3.01 2.50
C ASP A 134 23.52 -2.13 2.45
N LEU A 135 23.69 -0.79 2.42
CA LEU A 135 22.59 0.20 2.45
C LEU A 135 21.63 0.08 3.65
N ARG A 136 22.07 -0.50 4.77
CA ARG A 136 21.29 -0.50 6.01
C ARG A 136 21.36 0.87 6.67
N PHE A 137 20.54 1.80 6.19
CA PHE A 137 20.57 3.21 6.60
C PHE A 137 20.45 3.46 8.11
N VAL A 138 19.79 2.58 8.85
CA VAL A 138 19.76 2.67 10.33
C VAL A 138 21.16 2.45 10.93
N VAL A 139 21.90 1.47 10.41
CA VAL A 139 23.29 1.20 10.82
C VAL A 139 24.23 2.30 10.33
N ILE A 140 24.03 2.78 9.11
CA ILE A 140 24.81 3.89 8.54
C ILE A 140 24.66 5.15 9.40
N HIS A 141 23.43 5.47 9.80
CA HIS A 141 23.13 6.60 10.67
C HIS A 141 23.76 6.43 12.06
N ASP A 142 23.67 5.24 12.66
CA ASP A 142 24.32 4.92 13.94
C ASP A 142 25.86 5.09 13.89
N ARG A 143 26.48 4.70 12.77
CA ARG A 143 27.94 4.76 12.57
C ARG A 143 28.41 6.03 11.87
N TYR A 144 27.54 7.02 11.75
CA TYR A 144 27.88 8.26 11.07
C TYR A 144 28.87 9.09 11.90
N ASP A 145 29.81 9.76 11.23
CA ASP A 145 30.82 10.55 11.94
C ASP A 145 30.24 11.91 12.30
N HIS A 146 29.63 11.97 13.48
CA HIS A 146 29.04 13.19 14.03
C HIS A 146 30.06 14.15 14.64
N GLN A 147 31.35 13.79 14.69
CA GLN A 147 32.41 14.69 15.14
C GLN A 147 32.88 15.57 13.98
N GLN A 148 33.06 14.97 12.80
CA GLN A 148 33.49 15.68 11.59
C GLN A 148 32.33 16.32 10.84
N PHE A 149 31.15 15.70 10.85
CA PHE A 149 30.00 16.14 10.07
C PHE A 149 28.81 16.50 10.96
N LYS A 150 27.93 17.35 10.45
CA LYS A 150 26.71 17.73 11.18
C LYS A 150 25.80 16.53 11.37
N LYS A 151 24.93 16.60 12.39
CA LYS A 151 23.90 15.58 12.62
C LYS A 151 22.91 15.57 11.45
N ARG A 152 22.70 14.38 10.89
CA ARG A 152 21.78 14.12 9.77
C ARG A 152 20.72 13.13 10.22
N SER A 153 19.49 13.30 9.77
CA SER A 153 18.49 12.25 9.93
C SER A 153 18.72 11.12 8.93
N VAL A 154 18.15 9.94 9.20
CA VAL A 154 18.15 8.82 8.25
C VAL A 154 17.61 9.21 6.88
N GLU A 155 16.61 10.10 6.83
CA GLU A 155 16.00 10.52 5.57
C GLU A 155 16.91 11.47 4.78
N ASP A 156 17.68 12.32 5.46
CA ASP A 156 18.67 13.19 4.78
C ASP A 156 19.77 12.35 4.13
N LEU A 157 20.23 11.29 4.80
CA LEU A 157 21.23 10.36 4.26
C LEU A 157 20.69 9.63 3.02
N LYS A 158 19.44 9.14 3.07
CA LYS A 158 18.79 8.50 1.93
C LYS A 158 18.58 9.46 0.77
N GLU A 159 18.08 10.66 1.06
CA GLU A 159 17.84 11.70 0.06
C GLU A 159 19.12 12.00 -0.72
N ARG A 160 20.23 12.24 -0.01
CA ARG A 160 21.53 12.47 -0.65
C ARG A 160 21.98 11.28 -1.48
N TYR A 161 21.90 10.07 -0.92
CA TYR A 161 22.32 8.84 -1.61
C TYR A 161 21.54 8.61 -2.91
N TYR A 162 20.20 8.59 -2.83
CA TYR A 162 19.35 8.30 -3.97
C TYR A 162 19.34 9.42 -5.00
N HIS A 163 19.49 10.68 -4.59
CA HIS A 163 19.68 11.80 -5.52
C HIS A 163 20.96 11.61 -6.35
N ILE A 164 22.08 11.24 -5.73
CA ILE A 164 23.32 10.94 -6.45
C ILE A 164 23.13 9.74 -7.38
N CYS A 165 22.51 8.65 -6.90
CA CYS A 165 22.24 7.50 -7.75
C CYS A 165 21.41 7.87 -8.99
N ALA A 166 20.38 8.69 -8.82
CA ALA A 166 19.54 9.15 -9.92
C ALA A 166 20.31 10.03 -10.91
N LYS A 167 21.10 10.98 -10.41
CA LYS A 167 21.98 11.82 -11.25
C LYS A 167 22.96 10.98 -12.05
N LEU A 168 23.70 10.07 -11.40
CA LEU A 168 24.66 9.21 -12.07
C LEU A 168 24.01 8.31 -13.12
N ALA A 169 22.84 7.76 -12.82
CA ALA A 169 22.10 6.94 -13.78
C ALA A 169 21.71 7.75 -15.03
N ASN A 170 21.26 9.00 -14.86
CA ASN A 170 20.90 9.87 -15.98
C ASN A 170 22.12 10.30 -16.83
N ILE A 171 23.23 10.66 -16.19
CA ILE A 171 24.45 11.13 -16.91
C ILE A 171 25.11 9.98 -17.69
N ARG A 172 25.03 8.76 -17.16
CA ARG A 172 25.59 7.56 -17.80
C ARG A 172 24.62 6.89 -18.77
N ALA A 173 23.37 7.36 -18.85
CA ALA A 173 22.40 6.86 -19.81
C ALA A 173 22.79 7.27 -21.23
N ALA A 174 22.47 6.42 -22.21
CA ALA A 174 22.68 6.77 -23.61
C ALA A 174 21.75 7.95 -23.99
N PRO A 175 22.22 8.90 -24.82
CA PRO A 175 21.40 10.02 -25.27
C PRO A 175 20.06 9.56 -25.84
N GLY A 176 18.95 10.12 -25.34
CA GLY A 176 17.59 9.75 -25.74
C GLY A 176 16.95 8.59 -24.95
N THR A 177 17.65 8.03 -23.95
CA THR A 177 17.07 7.03 -23.04
C THR A 177 16.38 7.73 -21.86
N ASP A 178 15.05 7.61 -21.77
CA ASP A 178 14.30 8.11 -20.62
C ASP A 178 14.25 7.04 -19.52
N LEU A 179 15.08 7.21 -18.48
CA LEU A 179 15.09 6.33 -17.32
C LEU A 179 14.05 6.81 -16.31
N LYS A 180 13.00 6.01 -16.10
CA LYS A 180 12.02 6.24 -15.02
C LYS A 180 12.63 5.83 -13.67
N ILE A 181 13.50 6.68 -13.14
CA ILE A 181 14.18 6.45 -11.87
C ILE A 181 13.23 6.84 -10.73
N PRO A 182 12.91 5.94 -9.78
CA PRO A 182 12.13 6.29 -8.61
C PRO A 182 12.84 7.36 -7.79
N VAL A 183 12.14 8.47 -7.53
CA VAL A 183 12.65 9.56 -6.68
C VAL A 183 12.29 9.28 -5.23
N PHE A 184 13.27 9.40 -4.35
CA PHE A 184 13.05 9.30 -2.91
C PHE A 184 12.49 10.62 -2.36
N ASP A 185 11.26 10.60 -1.83
CA ASP A 185 10.64 11.77 -1.19
C ASP A 185 10.88 11.73 0.33
N ALA A 186 11.93 12.44 0.76
CA ALA A 186 12.27 12.56 2.18
C ALA A 186 11.18 13.30 2.99
N GLY A 187 10.47 14.25 2.38
CA GLY A 187 9.38 14.97 3.02
C GLY A 187 8.19 14.05 3.33
N HIS A 188 7.85 13.17 2.39
CA HIS A 188 6.85 12.12 2.61
C HIS A 188 7.27 11.16 3.71
N GLU A 189 8.51 10.65 3.69
CA GLU A 189 8.96 9.67 4.68
C GLU A 189 9.06 10.26 6.09
N ARG A 190 9.48 11.52 6.24
CA ARG A 190 9.44 12.24 7.53
C ARG A 190 8.02 12.33 8.08
N ARG A 191 7.05 12.77 7.27
CA ARG A 191 5.63 12.85 7.67
C ARG A 191 5.05 11.48 8.02
N ARG A 192 5.40 10.44 7.26
CA ARG A 192 4.98 9.06 7.53
C ARG A 192 5.47 8.57 8.88
N LYS A 193 6.75 8.83 9.20
CA LYS A 193 7.34 8.49 10.50
C LYS A 193 6.70 9.24 11.65
N GLU A 194 6.46 10.54 11.48
CA GLU A 194 5.79 11.36 12.49
C GLU A 194 4.37 10.84 12.81
N GLN A 195 3.61 10.44 11.78
CA GLN A 195 2.28 9.84 11.99
C GLN A 195 2.36 8.51 12.77
N LEU A 196 3.33 7.66 12.44
CA LEU A 196 3.53 6.39 13.13
C LEU A 196 3.94 6.60 14.59
N GLU A 197 4.82 7.57 14.84
CA GLU A 197 5.27 7.93 16.18
C GLU A 197 4.12 8.49 17.04
N ARG A 198 3.23 9.32 16.46
CA ARG A 198 2.01 9.77 17.15
C ARG A 198 1.10 8.61 17.56
N LEU A 199 0.94 7.60 16.69
CA LEU A 199 0.16 6.40 17.01
C LEU A 199 0.84 5.54 18.08
N TYR A 200 2.16 5.38 17.98
CA TYR A 200 2.95 4.58 18.91
C TYR A 200 2.97 5.18 20.32
N ASN A 201 3.06 6.51 20.42
CA ASN A 201 3.10 7.24 21.69
C ASN A 201 1.70 7.56 22.25
N ARG A 202 0.63 7.00 21.68
CA ARG A 202 -0.74 7.27 22.12
C ARG A 202 -0.98 6.69 23.51
N THR A 203 -1.49 7.51 24.43
CA THR A 203 -1.80 7.05 25.78
C THR A 203 -3.16 6.32 25.83
N PRO A 204 -3.39 5.40 26.79
CA PRO A 204 -4.69 4.75 26.96
C PRO A 204 -5.85 5.74 27.17
N GLU A 205 -5.60 6.87 27.84
CA GLU A 205 -6.59 7.93 28.04
C GLU A 205 -6.99 8.60 26.73
N GLN A 206 -6.01 8.92 25.86
CA GLN A 206 -6.27 9.43 24.51
C GLN A 206 -7.00 8.39 23.65
N VAL A 207 -6.79 7.09 23.89
CA VAL A 207 -7.58 6.04 23.24
C VAL A 207 -9.03 6.12 23.64
N ALA A 208 -9.31 6.10 24.95
CA ALA A 208 -10.67 6.15 25.48
C ALA A 208 -11.40 7.44 25.10
N GLU A 209 -10.72 8.59 25.14
CA GLU A 209 -11.29 9.88 24.74
C GLU A 209 -11.67 9.90 23.25
N GLU A 210 -10.79 9.45 22.35
CA GLU A 210 -11.11 9.39 20.92
C GLU A 210 -12.26 8.43 20.64
N GLU A 211 -12.31 7.26 21.31
CA GLU A 211 -13.43 6.33 21.19
C GLU A 211 -14.75 6.96 21.62
N TYR A 212 -14.74 7.71 22.74
CA TYR A 212 -15.89 8.46 23.22
C TYR A 212 -16.32 9.54 22.20
N LEU A 213 -15.37 10.32 21.66
CA LEU A 213 -15.63 11.34 20.65
C LEU A 213 -16.19 10.74 19.36
N ILE A 214 -15.67 9.59 18.91
CA ILE A 214 -16.20 8.86 17.74
C ILE A 214 -17.65 8.43 17.98
N GLN A 215 -17.98 7.96 19.18
CA GLN A 215 -19.35 7.59 19.54
C GLN A 215 -20.28 8.80 19.54
N GLU A 216 -19.86 9.92 20.13
CA GLU A 216 -20.64 11.17 20.12
C GLU A 216 -20.82 11.73 18.69
N LEU A 217 -19.77 11.70 17.87
CA LEU A 217 -19.86 12.11 16.47
C LEU A 217 -20.91 11.30 15.72
N ARG A 218 -20.93 9.97 15.88
CA ARG A 218 -21.96 9.10 15.28
C ARG A 218 -23.37 9.43 15.76
N LYS A 219 -23.56 9.75 17.05
CA LYS A 219 -24.86 10.19 17.59
C LYS A 219 -25.30 11.50 16.95
N ILE A 220 -24.40 12.46 16.79
CA ILE A 220 -24.67 13.76 16.14
C ILE A 220 -25.04 13.56 14.68
N GLU A 221 -24.28 12.75 13.93
CA GLU A 221 -24.56 12.44 12.52
C GLU A 221 -25.94 11.79 12.35
N THR A 222 -26.30 10.86 13.23
CA THR A 222 -27.62 10.21 13.21
C THR A 222 -28.73 11.21 13.45
N ARG A 223 -28.62 12.06 14.48
CA ARG A 223 -29.61 13.12 14.76
C ARG A 223 -29.70 14.15 13.63
N LYS A 224 -28.58 14.49 12.99
CA LYS A 224 -28.55 15.37 11.82
C LYS A 224 -29.34 14.76 10.66
N LYS A 225 -29.10 13.48 10.36
CA LYS A 225 -29.81 12.74 9.31
C LYS A 225 -31.31 12.63 9.58
N GLU A 226 -31.70 12.39 10.84
CA GLU A 226 -33.11 12.36 11.23
C GLU A 226 -33.80 13.71 11.07
N ARG A 227 -33.14 14.80 11.50
CA ARG A 227 -33.67 16.16 11.30
C ARG A 227 -33.81 16.49 9.82
N GLU A 228 -32.81 16.17 9.02
CA GLU A 228 -32.84 16.40 7.57
C GLU A 228 -33.97 15.62 6.90
N LYS A 229 -34.19 14.35 7.29
CA LYS A 229 -35.32 13.56 6.83
C LYS A 229 -36.67 14.19 7.23
N ARG A 230 -36.83 14.60 8.49
CA ARG A 230 -38.06 15.28 8.96
C ARG A 230 -38.33 16.57 8.21
N THR A 231 -37.30 17.38 7.94
CA THR A 231 -37.45 18.62 7.15
C THR A 231 -37.81 18.33 5.71
N GLN A 232 -37.23 17.30 5.08
CA GLN A 232 -37.59 16.89 3.72
C GLN A 232 -39.04 16.38 3.66
N ASP A 233 -39.48 15.61 4.65
CA ASP A 233 -40.86 15.10 4.71
C ASP A 233 -41.87 16.25 4.96
N LEU A 234 -41.55 17.21 5.83
CA LEU A 234 -42.32 18.44 6.02
C LEU A 234 -42.40 19.27 4.73
N GLN A 235 -41.30 19.48 4.03
CA GLN A 235 -41.28 20.20 2.76
C GLN A 235 -42.16 19.51 1.71
N LYS A 236 -42.10 18.18 1.60
CA LYS A 236 -42.99 17.40 0.71
C LYS A 236 -44.46 17.61 1.04
N LEU A 237 -44.81 17.61 2.34
CA LEU A 237 -46.18 17.85 2.78
C LEU A 237 -46.66 19.27 2.43
N ILE A 238 -45.83 20.29 2.63
CA ILE A 238 -46.13 21.67 2.25
C ILE A 238 -46.34 21.77 0.73
N THR A 239 -45.42 21.20 -0.07
CA THR A 239 -45.56 21.19 -1.54
C THR A 239 -46.82 20.44 -2.01
N ALA A 240 -47.17 19.32 -1.36
CA ALA A 240 -48.40 18.59 -1.66
C ALA A 240 -49.66 19.40 -1.31
N ALA A 241 -49.64 20.14 -0.20
CA ALA A 241 -50.75 21.02 0.19
C ALA A 241 -50.89 22.23 -0.76
N ASP A 242 -49.78 22.85 -1.15
CA ASP A 242 -49.76 23.97 -2.11
C ASP A 242 -50.27 23.54 -3.49
N THR A 243 -49.83 22.38 -3.99
CA THR A 243 -50.32 21.84 -5.28
C THR A 243 -51.81 21.52 -5.26
N THR A 244 -52.32 20.95 -4.16
CA THR A 244 -53.75 20.70 -3.99
C THR A 244 -54.55 22.01 -3.92
N THR A 245 -54.00 23.04 -3.27
CA THR A 245 -54.64 24.36 -3.16
C THR A 245 -54.68 25.08 -4.51
N GLU A 246 -53.60 25.00 -5.30
CA GLU A 246 -53.55 25.53 -6.67
C GLU A 246 -54.49 24.76 -7.61
N GLN A 247 -54.61 23.44 -7.50
CA GLN A 247 -55.60 22.66 -8.25
C GLN A 247 -57.05 23.08 -7.92
N ARG A 248 -57.38 23.27 -6.64
CA ARG A 248 -58.71 23.78 -6.23
C ARG A 248 -58.96 25.22 -6.69
N ARG A 249 -57.92 26.06 -6.77
CA ARG A 249 -58.01 27.42 -7.34
C ARG A 249 -58.19 27.39 -8.85
N ALA A 250 -57.57 26.44 -9.55
CA ALA A 250 -57.73 26.24 -10.99
C ALA A 250 -59.14 25.71 -11.33
N GLU A 251 -59.69 24.78 -10.54
CA GLU A 251 -61.06 24.26 -10.70
C GLU A 251 -62.13 25.34 -10.44
N ARG A 252 -61.89 26.28 -9.52
CA ARG A 252 -62.76 27.44 -9.29
C ARG A 252 -62.71 28.48 -10.41
N LYS A 253 -61.77 28.39 -11.35
CA LYS A 253 -61.66 29.27 -12.53
C LYS A 253 -62.02 28.53 -13.81
N ALA A 254 -63.28 28.08 -13.93
CA ALA A 254 -63.91 27.88 -15.24
C ALA A 254 -64.31 29.24 -15.84
N PRO A 255 -64.32 29.42 -17.17
CA PRO A 255 -64.06 30.71 -17.79
C PRO A 255 -65.30 31.62 -17.80
N LYS A 256 -65.23 32.75 -17.08
CA LYS A 256 -66.04 33.93 -17.43
C LYS A 256 -65.18 34.89 -18.25
N LYS A 257 -65.70 35.22 -19.44
CA LYS A 257 -65.14 36.15 -20.43
C LYS A 257 -64.88 37.54 -19.85
N LYS A 258 -63.69 38.06 -20.18
CA LYS A 258 -63.25 39.46 -20.42
C LYS A 258 -63.40 40.50 -19.28
N LEU A 259 -62.28 41.10 -18.87
CA LEU A 259 -61.79 42.43 -19.29
C LEU A 259 -60.37 42.66 -18.70
N PRO A 260 -59.46 43.40 -19.38
CA PRO A 260 -58.10 43.58 -18.91
C PRO A 260 -58.01 44.79 -17.97
N GLN A 261 -57.51 44.60 -16.76
CA GLN A 261 -57.07 45.71 -15.91
C GLN A 261 -55.65 45.49 -15.38
N LYS A 262 -54.83 46.47 -15.75
CA LYS A 262 -53.55 46.94 -15.25
C LYS A 262 -52.81 46.10 -14.20
N LYS A 263 -51.63 45.67 -14.64
CA LYS A 263 -50.45 45.33 -13.86
C LYS A 263 -49.98 46.55 -13.06
N GLU A 264 -49.99 46.48 -11.74
CA GLU A 264 -49.02 47.16 -10.89
C GLU A 264 -48.52 46.14 -9.86
N THR A 265 -47.29 45.66 -10.09
CA THR A 265 -46.52 44.86 -9.14
C THR A 265 -45.59 45.81 -8.41
N GLU A 266 -45.96 46.21 -7.19
CA GLU A 266 -44.99 46.67 -6.21
C GLU A 266 -44.31 45.43 -5.59
N LYS A 267 -42.99 45.38 -5.71
CA LYS A 267 -42.14 44.45 -4.96
C LYS A 267 -41.74 45.15 -3.65
N PRO A 268 -41.85 44.51 -2.47
CA PRO A 268 -41.06 44.94 -1.34
C PRO A 268 -39.62 44.49 -1.55
N ALA A 269 -38.69 45.44 -1.53
CA ALA A 269 -37.26 45.18 -1.49
C ALA A 269 -36.89 44.63 -0.10
N VAL A 270 -36.36 43.42 -0.05
CA VAL A 270 -35.67 42.88 1.14
C VAL A 270 -34.17 43.07 0.91
N PRO A 271 -33.41 43.65 1.85
CA PRO A 271 -32.00 43.94 1.67
C PRO A 271 -31.17 42.66 1.58
N GLU A 272 -30.25 42.61 0.61
CA GLU A 272 -29.19 41.60 0.51
C GLU A 272 -28.32 41.62 1.78
N THR A 273 -28.44 40.60 2.61
CA THR A 273 -27.38 40.25 3.55
C THR A 273 -26.31 39.45 2.79
N ALA A 274 -25.08 39.96 2.80
CA ALA A 274 -23.90 39.38 2.16
C ALA A 274 -23.81 37.85 2.35
N GLY A 275 -24.16 37.11 1.30
CA GLY A 275 -24.06 35.65 1.26
C GLY A 275 -22.65 35.22 0.89
N ILE A 276 -21.85 34.82 1.88
CA ILE A 276 -20.69 33.97 1.63
C ILE A 276 -21.21 32.63 1.10
N LYS A 277 -21.05 32.38 -0.21
CA LYS A 277 -21.34 31.09 -0.82
C LYS A 277 -20.22 30.11 -0.45
N PHE A 278 -20.53 29.15 0.43
CA PHE A 278 -19.69 27.98 0.59
C PHE A 278 -20.06 26.94 -0.48
N PRO A 279 -19.07 26.33 -1.18
CA PRO A 279 -19.35 25.24 -2.10
C PRO A 279 -19.93 24.04 -1.33
N ASP A 280 -21.08 23.54 -1.78
CA ASP A 280 -21.67 22.30 -1.29
C ASP A 280 -20.80 21.10 -1.69
N PHE A 281 -19.80 20.78 -0.87
CA PHE A 281 -19.08 19.51 -0.98
C PHE A 281 -19.95 18.38 -0.43
N LYS A 282 -20.66 17.70 -1.32
CA LYS A 282 -21.31 16.40 -1.06
C LYS A 282 -20.27 15.29 -0.94
N SER A 283 -19.37 15.38 0.03
CA SER A 283 -18.61 14.28 0.63
C SER A 283 -17.49 14.85 1.51
N ALA A 284 -17.61 14.67 2.82
CA ALA A 284 -16.47 14.84 3.73
C ALA A 284 -15.62 13.57 3.63
N GLY A 285 -14.52 13.64 2.87
CA GLY A 285 -13.56 12.54 2.71
C GLY A 285 -12.23 13.05 2.17
N VAL A 286 -11.15 12.37 2.56
CA VAL A 286 -9.78 12.61 2.06
C VAL A 286 -9.75 12.22 0.58
N THR A 287 -9.46 13.17 -0.31
CA THR A 287 -9.30 12.90 -1.75
C THR A 287 -7.84 13.00 -2.18
N LEU A 288 -7.43 12.08 -3.05
CA LEU A 288 -6.12 12.06 -3.68
C LEU A 288 -6.02 13.17 -4.74
N ARG A 289 -4.85 13.80 -4.82
CA ARG A 289 -4.54 14.93 -5.72
C ARG A 289 -4.75 14.62 -7.21
N SER A 290 -4.89 13.35 -7.60
CA SER A 290 -5.15 12.89 -8.96
C SER A 290 -6.61 13.06 -9.43
N GLN A 291 -7.52 13.52 -8.57
CA GLN A 291 -8.94 13.69 -8.91
C GLN A 291 -9.36 15.13 -9.24
N ARG A 292 -8.40 16.06 -9.40
CA ARG A 292 -8.68 17.42 -9.89
C ARG A 292 -8.12 17.56 -11.30
N VAL A 293 -9.00 17.46 -12.29
CA VAL A 293 -8.80 18.00 -13.65
C VAL A 293 -9.80 19.14 -13.79
#